data_AF-A0A2A5IY17-F1
#
_entry.id   AF-A0A2A5IY17-F1
#
_cell.length_a   1.000
_cell.length_b   1.000
_cell.length_c   1.000
_cell.angle_alpha   90.00
_cell.angle_beta   90.00
_cell.angle_gamma   90.00
#
_symmetry.space_group_name_H-M   'P 1'
#
loop_
_entity.id
_entity.type
_entity.pdbx_description
1 polymer ?
#
loop_
_entity_poly.entity_id
_entity_poly.type
_entity_poly.pdbx_seq_one_letter_code
_entity_poly.pdbx_strand_id
1 'polypeptide(L)'
;MSTHAHVRRTPRPKSPCRKSSDIRFRLAAGARTIIVDVDGLLELDDTHFAGAIQAWTMRITGVSQVRINLTKRLPKRVTIVATDASTVQVTGFTEIHAYTNATVDAFDACKVTGHNNSTINACDRVEVAATEDTTVNAYDTAEVHATDKAVVNAAGKTRVILHDDATATAERGVTVLGPGRHNITVRS
;
A
#
# COMPACT_ATOMS: atom_id res chain seq x y z
N MET A 1 -20.56 27.02 38.63
CA MET A 1 -19.21 26.47 38.41
C MET A 1 -19.36 25.24 37.53
N SER A 2 -19.18 25.38 36.22
CA SER A 2 -19.31 24.27 35.27
C SER A 2 -17.93 23.68 35.02
N THR A 3 -17.66 22.52 35.60
CA THR A 3 -16.43 21.76 35.38
C THR A 3 -16.45 21.17 33.98
N HIS A 4 -15.71 21.80 33.06
CA HIS A 4 -15.40 21.18 31.78
C HIS A 4 -14.52 19.96 32.02
N ALA A 5 -15.09 18.77 31.87
CA ALA A 5 -14.36 17.51 31.89
C ALA A 5 -13.37 17.54 30.71
N HIS A 6 -12.08 17.65 31.03
CA HIS A 6 -11.01 17.59 30.05
C HIS A 6 -11.02 16.18 29.45
N VAL A 7 -11.44 16.06 28.19
CA VAL A 7 -11.39 14.81 27.43
C VAL A 7 -9.94 14.32 27.48
N ARG A 8 -9.72 13.23 28.23
CA ARG A 8 -8.41 12.61 28.40
C ARG A 8 -7.94 12.19 27.01
N ARG A 9 -7.00 12.96 26.42
CA ARG A 9 -6.33 12.60 25.17
C ARG A 9 -5.81 11.17 25.34
N THR A 10 -6.29 10.25 24.50
CA THR A 10 -5.78 8.88 24.45
C THR A 10 -4.25 8.95 24.33
N PRO A 11 -3.49 8.28 25.20
CA PRO A 11 -2.04 8.31 25.14
C PRO A 11 -1.57 7.95 23.73
N ARG A 12 -0.57 8.68 23.20
CA ARG A 12 0.18 8.25 22.01
C ARG A 12 0.59 6.78 22.22
N PRO A 13 0.50 5.89 21.21
CA PRO A 13 0.93 4.51 21.36
C PRO A 13 2.40 4.52 21.81
N LYS A 14 2.69 4.06 23.03
CA LYS A 14 4.02 4.19 23.63
C LYS A 14 5.05 3.23 23.03
N SER A 15 4.59 2.19 22.33
CA SER A 15 5.43 1.20 21.66
C SER A 15 4.80 0.73 20.35
N PRO A 16 5.56 0.31 19.34
CA PRO A 16 5.00 -0.39 18.18
C PRO A 16 4.33 -1.72 18.55
N CYS A 17 3.39 -2.17 17.72
CA CYS A 17 2.86 -3.53 17.73
C CYS A 17 3.90 -4.48 17.13
N ARG A 18 4.19 -5.56 17.85
CA ARG A 18 5.18 -6.57 17.42
C ARG A 18 4.51 -7.91 17.07
N LYS A 19 3.23 -8.08 17.41
CA LYS A 19 2.41 -9.26 17.11
C LYS A 19 1.00 -8.86 16.67
N SER A 20 0.30 -9.77 15.99
CA SER A 20 -1.02 -9.49 15.43
C SER A 20 -2.08 -9.29 16.53
N SER A 21 -1.91 -9.95 17.67
CA SER A 21 -2.73 -9.76 18.87
C SER A 21 -2.66 -8.33 19.42
N ASP A 22 -1.50 -7.66 19.33
CA ASP A 22 -1.34 -6.27 19.76
C ASP A 22 -2.23 -5.33 18.94
N ILE A 23 -2.31 -5.58 17.63
CA ILE A 23 -3.10 -4.79 16.69
C ILE A 23 -4.58 -4.92 17.03
N ARG A 24 -5.07 -6.16 17.14
CA ARG A 24 -6.46 -6.43 17.51
C ARG A 24 -6.82 -5.80 18.85
N PHE A 25 -5.95 -5.97 19.86
CA PHE A 25 -6.16 -5.40 21.19
C PHE A 25 -6.25 -3.87 21.14
N ARG A 26 -5.34 -3.20 20.42
CA ARG A 26 -5.34 -1.74 20.32
C ARG A 26 -6.54 -1.21 19.56
N LEU A 27 -6.92 -1.85 18.46
CA LEU A 27 -8.11 -1.46 17.69
C LEU A 27 -9.38 -1.64 18.53
N ALA A 28 -9.50 -2.73 19.31
CA ALA A 28 -10.61 -2.93 20.24
C ALA A 28 -10.64 -1.88 21.36
N ALA A 29 -9.47 -1.39 21.80
CA ALA A 29 -9.34 -0.29 22.74
C ALA A 29 -9.57 1.10 22.11
N GLY A 30 -9.97 1.18 20.83
CA GLY A 30 -10.29 2.42 20.14
C GLY A 30 -9.08 3.19 19.60
N ALA A 31 -7.92 2.53 19.44
CA ALA A 31 -6.76 3.17 18.84
C ALA A 31 -7.07 3.66 17.41
N ARG A 32 -6.63 4.89 17.13
CA ARG A 32 -6.74 5.52 15.79
C ARG A 32 -5.43 5.44 15.00
N THR A 33 -4.34 5.11 15.67
CA THR A 33 -3.04 4.90 15.04
C THR A 33 -2.42 3.62 15.58
N ILE A 34 -2.08 2.72 14.67
CA ILE A 34 -1.31 1.51 14.91
C ILE A 34 0.04 1.70 14.24
N ILE A 35 1.13 1.48 14.97
CA ILE A 35 2.48 1.42 14.41
C ILE A 35 2.89 -0.04 14.48
N VAL A 36 3.30 -0.61 13.35
CA VAL A 36 3.83 -1.95 13.21
C VAL A 36 5.31 -1.82 12.90
N ASP A 37 6.12 -2.38 13.77
CA ASP A 37 7.57 -2.47 13.63
C ASP A 37 7.89 -3.87 14.15
N VAL A 38 8.32 -4.77 13.26
CA VAL A 38 8.55 -6.20 13.55
C VAL A 38 9.88 -6.65 12.95
N ASP A 39 10.62 -7.47 13.70
CA ASP A 39 11.91 -8.05 13.24
C ASP A 39 11.72 -9.39 12.51
N GLY A 40 10.51 -9.64 12.01
CA GLY A 40 10.13 -10.89 11.35
C GLY A 40 8.77 -10.77 10.65
N LEU A 41 8.26 -11.90 10.17
CA LEU A 41 7.00 -11.94 9.43
C LEU A 41 5.79 -11.78 10.36
N LEU A 42 4.94 -10.80 10.05
CA LEU A 42 3.64 -10.61 10.67
C LEU A 42 2.53 -10.88 9.65
N GLU A 43 1.64 -11.81 9.97
CA GLU A 43 0.49 -12.13 9.10
C GLU A 43 -0.81 -11.57 9.68
N LEU A 44 -1.62 -10.96 8.80
CA LEU A 44 -2.88 -10.29 9.12
C LEU A 44 -3.96 -10.72 8.13
N ASP A 45 -5.18 -10.79 8.63
CA ASP A 45 -6.38 -11.13 7.88
C ASP A 45 -7.61 -10.37 8.42
N ASP A 46 -8.79 -10.64 7.86
CA ASP A 46 -10.05 -10.02 8.29
C ASP A 46 -10.30 -10.10 9.81
N THR A 47 -9.88 -11.17 10.48
CA THR A 47 -10.15 -11.41 11.91
C THR A 47 -9.40 -10.44 12.82
N HIS A 48 -8.25 -9.96 12.37
CA HIS A 48 -7.41 -9.02 13.10
C HIS A 48 -8.00 -7.60 13.14
N PHE A 49 -8.89 -7.28 12.20
CA PHE A 49 -9.57 -5.99 12.08
C PHE A 49 -11.03 -6.02 12.51
N ALA A 50 -11.55 -7.19 12.88
CA ALA A 50 -12.95 -7.37 13.24
C ALA A 50 -13.37 -6.48 14.41
N GLY A 51 -14.52 -5.80 14.26
CA GLY A 51 -15.10 -4.92 15.27
C GLY A 51 -14.51 -3.50 15.34
N ALA A 52 -13.44 -3.21 14.59
CA ALA A 52 -12.88 -1.87 14.51
C ALA A 52 -13.76 -0.96 13.62
N ILE A 53 -14.70 -0.24 14.24
CA ILE A 53 -15.63 0.64 13.52
C ILE A 53 -15.11 2.07 13.33
N GLN A 54 -14.14 2.48 14.14
CA GLN A 54 -13.54 3.81 14.10
C GLN A 54 -12.69 4.04 12.84
N ALA A 55 -12.40 5.31 12.53
CA ALA A 55 -11.34 5.64 11.58
C ALA A 55 -9.97 5.36 12.23
N TRP A 56 -9.05 4.74 11.48
CA TRP A 56 -7.71 4.46 11.97
C TRP A 56 -6.69 4.32 10.84
N THR A 57 -5.42 4.53 11.19
CA THR A 57 -4.28 4.34 10.30
C THR A 57 -3.34 3.29 10.88
N MET A 58 -2.93 2.33 10.06
CA MET A 58 -1.81 1.45 10.34
C MET A 58 -0.58 1.94 9.58
N ARG A 59 0.53 2.13 10.30
CA ARG A 59 1.84 2.47 9.74
C ARG A 59 2.77 1.28 9.94
N ILE A 60 3.23 0.69 8.85
CA ILE A 60 4.22 -0.39 8.81
C ILE A 60 5.57 0.26 8.52
N THR A 61 6.52 0.13 9.45
CA THR A 61 7.75 0.94 9.48
C THR A 61 9.00 0.07 9.64
N GLY A 62 10.18 0.69 9.60
CA GLY A 62 11.46 0.01 9.77
C GLY A 62 11.74 -0.98 8.63
N VAL A 63 12.13 -2.19 8.99
CA VAL A 63 12.40 -3.30 8.05
C VAL A 63 11.32 -4.39 8.14
N SER A 64 10.12 -4.01 8.59
CA SER A 64 9.03 -4.93 8.87
C SER A 64 8.63 -5.74 7.63
N GLN A 65 8.37 -7.03 7.83
CA GLN A 65 7.75 -7.89 6.83
C GLN A 65 6.31 -8.20 7.23
N VAL A 66 5.34 -7.78 6.43
CA VAL A 66 3.91 -7.96 6.74
C VAL A 66 3.18 -8.60 5.57
N ARG A 67 2.37 -9.61 5.84
CA ARG A 67 1.40 -10.17 4.88
C ARG A 67 -0.01 -9.82 5.32
N ILE A 68 -0.81 -9.29 4.41
CA ILE A 68 -2.19 -8.92 4.68
C ILE A 68 -3.10 -9.57 3.63
N ASN A 69 -3.96 -10.48 4.07
CA ASN A 69 -4.93 -11.15 3.22
C ASN A 69 -6.36 -10.74 3.61
N LEU A 70 -7.03 -9.96 2.77
CA LEU A 70 -8.37 -9.45 3.07
C LEU A 70 -9.40 -9.96 2.08
N THR A 71 -10.39 -10.69 2.57
CA THR A 71 -11.53 -11.13 1.78
C THR A 71 -12.56 -10.02 1.58
N LYS A 72 -12.46 -8.91 2.32
CA LYS A 72 -13.36 -7.76 2.24
C LYS A 72 -12.58 -6.45 2.24
N ARG A 73 -13.08 -5.47 1.47
CA ARG A 73 -12.55 -4.10 1.52
C ARG A 73 -12.70 -3.54 2.93
N LEU A 74 -11.63 -2.98 3.48
CA LEU A 74 -11.72 -2.18 4.70
C LEU A 74 -12.56 -0.92 4.42
N PRO A 75 -13.21 -0.34 5.45
CA PRO A 75 -13.94 0.92 5.29
C PRO A 75 -13.02 2.03 4.77
N LYS A 76 -13.52 2.94 3.92
CA LYS A 76 -12.75 4.07 3.32
C LYS A 76 -12.00 4.97 4.32
N ARG A 77 -12.37 4.93 5.60
CA ARG A 77 -11.76 5.70 6.69
C ARG A 77 -10.58 4.98 7.36
N VAL A 78 -10.18 3.84 6.80
CA VAL A 78 -9.05 3.04 7.23
C VAL A 78 -7.94 3.22 6.21
N THR A 79 -6.72 3.44 6.70
CA THR A 79 -5.55 3.63 5.84
C THR A 79 -4.43 2.70 6.30
N ILE A 80 -3.84 1.97 5.36
CA ILE A 80 -2.61 1.20 5.58
C ILE A 80 -1.49 1.92 4.85
N VAL A 81 -0.38 2.16 5.55
CA VAL A 81 0.77 2.88 5.04
C VAL A 81 2.03 2.07 5.31
N ALA A 82 2.84 1.84 4.28
CA ALA A 82 4.18 1.26 4.38
C ALA A 82 5.23 2.35 4.16
N THR A 83 6.21 2.42 5.06
CA THR A 83 7.32 3.40 5.00
C THR A 83 8.65 2.72 5.32
N ASP A 84 9.71 3.52 5.31
CA ASP A 84 11.10 3.12 5.54
C ASP A 84 11.52 2.05 4.53
N ALA A 85 12.06 0.91 4.98
CA ALA A 85 12.45 -0.21 4.15
C ALA A 85 11.55 -1.44 4.41
N SER A 86 10.27 -1.21 4.76
CA SER A 86 9.33 -2.30 5.02
C SER A 86 8.91 -3.00 3.73
N THR A 87 8.62 -4.29 3.85
CA THR A 87 8.08 -5.12 2.76
C THR A 87 6.68 -5.58 3.15
N VAL A 88 5.69 -5.27 2.32
CA VAL A 88 4.29 -5.63 2.58
C VAL A 88 3.71 -6.39 1.40
N GLN A 89 3.28 -7.63 1.65
CA GLN A 89 2.53 -8.41 0.68
C GLN A 89 1.03 -8.26 0.96
N VAL A 90 0.22 -7.96 -0.06
CA VAL A 90 -1.22 -7.77 0.08
C VAL A 90 -2.00 -8.58 -0.96
N THR A 91 -3.10 -9.20 -0.52
CA THR A 91 -4.00 -9.99 -1.39
C THR A 91 -5.47 -9.62 -1.13
N GLY A 92 -6.34 -10.08 -2.03
CA GLY A 92 -7.79 -9.87 -1.99
C GLY A 92 -8.21 -8.43 -2.27
N PHE A 93 -8.67 -7.71 -1.24
CA PHE A 93 -9.31 -6.39 -1.38
C PHE A 93 -8.63 -5.30 -0.52
N THR A 94 -7.31 -5.27 -0.56
CA THR A 94 -6.50 -4.34 0.25
C THR A 94 -6.19 -3.04 -0.50
N GLU A 95 -6.22 -1.92 0.21
CA GLU A 95 -5.73 -0.62 -0.26
C GLU A 95 -4.57 -0.17 0.63
N ILE A 96 -3.43 0.17 0.02
CA ILE A 96 -2.19 0.50 0.73
C ILE A 96 -1.43 1.63 0.04
N HIS A 97 -0.82 2.50 0.85
CA HIS A 97 0.09 3.54 0.37
C HIS A 97 1.53 3.17 0.71
N ALA A 98 2.42 3.23 -0.27
CA ALA A 98 3.86 3.00 -0.13
C ALA A 98 4.61 4.33 -0.26
N TYR A 99 5.54 4.58 0.65
CA TYR A 99 6.38 5.78 0.66
C TYR A 99 7.85 5.41 0.90
N THR A 100 8.73 6.39 0.71
CA THR A 100 10.17 6.31 1.02
C THR A 100 10.84 5.15 0.27
N ASN A 101 11.26 4.06 0.92
CA ASN A 101 11.86 2.88 0.28
C ASN A 101 11.01 1.61 0.51
N ALA A 102 9.71 1.76 0.80
CA ALA A 102 8.85 0.62 1.06
C ALA A 102 8.64 -0.21 -0.21
N THR A 103 8.58 -1.53 -0.06
CA THR A 103 8.25 -2.47 -1.13
C THR A 103 6.87 -3.07 -0.89
N VAL A 104 5.99 -3.05 -1.89
CA VAL A 104 4.66 -3.67 -1.81
C VAL A 104 4.51 -4.73 -2.90
N ASP A 105 4.21 -5.97 -2.51
CA ASP A 105 3.82 -7.05 -3.40
C ASP A 105 2.30 -7.22 -3.37
N ALA A 106 1.60 -6.81 -4.42
CA ALA A 106 0.15 -6.78 -4.49
C ALA A 106 -0.42 -7.75 -5.54
N PHE A 107 -1.53 -8.40 -5.18
CA PHE A 107 -2.22 -9.39 -6.00
C PHE A 107 -3.74 -9.17 -5.99
N ASP A 108 -4.47 -9.96 -6.76
CA ASP A 108 -5.93 -9.95 -6.85
C ASP A 108 -6.52 -8.58 -7.24
N ALA A 109 -7.39 -7.99 -6.40
CA ALA A 109 -8.11 -6.74 -6.64
C ALA A 109 -7.64 -5.61 -5.70
N CYS A 110 -6.37 -5.64 -5.33
CA CYS A 110 -5.72 -4.64 -4.50
C CYS A 110 -5.55 -3.28 -5.20
N LYS A 111 -5.43 -2.24 -4.40
CA LYS A 111 -5.08 -0.88 -4.84
C LYS A 111 -3.82 -0.42 -4.13
N VAL A 112 -2.85 0.07 -4.89
CA VAL A 112 -1.58 0.56 -4.33
C VAL A 112 -1.33 1.98 -4.82
N THR A 113 -1.01 2.88 -3.89
CA THR A 113 -0.49 4.21 -4.25
C THR A 113 0.97 4.31 -3.83
N GLY A 114 1.88 4.57 -4.77
CA GLY A 114 3.32 4.71 -4.52
C GLY A 114 3.81 6.13 -4.66
N HIS A 115 4.68 6.53 -3.75
CA HIS A 115 5.36 7.83 -3.75
C HIS A 115 6.83 7.65 -3.36
N ASN A 116 7.64 8.69 -3.61
CA ASN A 116 9.09 8.74 -3.41
C ASN A 116 9.77 7.53 -4.06
N ASN A 117 10.79 6.96 -3.43
CA ASN A 117 11.58 5.84 -3.95
C ASN A 117 10.95 4.46 -3.62
N SER A 118 9.62 4.37 -3.60
CA SER A 118 8.91 3.12 -3.28
C SER A 118 8.95 2.13 -4.44
N THR A 119 8.83 0.84 -4.14
CA THR A 119 8.76 -0.24 -5.14
C THR A 119 7.43 -0.97 -5.02
N ILE A 120 6.76 -1.21 -6.14
CA ILE A 120 5.48 -1.91 -6.19
C ILE A 120 5.58 -3.05 -7.20
N ASN A 121 5.32 -4.28 -6.77
CA ASN A 121 5.12 -5.42 -7.65
C ASN A 121 3.62 -5.71 -7.71
N ALA A 122 3.02 -5.64 -8.89
CA ALA A 122 1.58 -5.72 -9.10
C ALA A 122 1.24 -6.85 -10.07
N CYS A 123 0.39 -7.78 -9.63
CA CYS A 123 -0.06 -8.93 -10.40
C CYS A 123 -1.59 -9.01 -10.44
N ASP A 124 -2.18 -9.76 -11.37
CA ASP A 124 -3.63 -9.91 -11.54
C ASP A 124 -4.37 -8.61 -11.89
N ARG A 125 -5.34 -8.16 -11.08
CA ARG A 125 -6.21 -6.99 -11.35
C ARG A 125 -5.88 -5.83 -10.42
N VAL A 126 -4.61 -5.73 -10.01
CA VAL A 126 -4.14 -4.65 -9.15
C VAL A 126 -4.21 -3.33 -9.89
N GLU A 127 -4.70 -2.30 -9.19
CA GLU A 127 -4.66 -0.92 -9.64
C GLU A 127 -3.53 -0.19 -8.91
N VAL A 128 -2.62 0.44 -9.67
CA VAL A 128 -1.49 1.20 -9.14
C VAL A 128 -1.59 2.66 -9.57
N ALA A 129 -1.43 3.57 -8.61
CA ALA A 129 -1.11 4.98 -8.87
C ALA A 129 0.31 5.26 -8.39
N ALA A 130 1.22 5.63 -9.28
CA ALA A 130 2.63 5.83 -8.99
C ALA A 130 3.07 7.24 -9.37
N THR A 131 3.70 7.94 -8.42
CA THR A 131 4.23 9.30 -8.61
C THR A 131 5.68 9.38 -8.11
N GLU A 132 6.33 10.52 -8.35
CA GLU A 132 7.72 10.77 -7.93
C GLU A 132 8.67 9.66 -8.44
N ASP A 133 9.65 9.21 -7.65
CA ASP A 133 10.65 8.21 -8.06
C ASP A 133 10.17 6.74 -7.86
N THR A 134 8.86 6.49 -7.95
CA THR A 134 8.29 5.16 -7.67
C THR A 134 8.59 4.19 -8.80
N THR A 135 9.05 2.98 -8.46
CA THR A 135 9.23 1.88 -9.41
C THR A 135 8.06 0.90 -9.33
N VAL A 136 7.47 0.55 -10.47
CA VAL A 136 6.37 -0.42 -10.58
C VAL A 136 6.76 -1.56 -11.51
N ASN A 137 6.66 -2.80 -11.05
CA ASN A 137 6.71 -3.99 -11.90
C ASN A 137 5.29 -4.56 -12.00
N ALA A 138 4.71 -4.57 -13.21
CA ALA A 138 3.30 -4.88 -13.43
C ALA A 138 3.12 -6.04 -14.43
N TYR A 139 2.27 -6.99 -14.04
CA TYR A 139 2.05 -8.24 -14.75
C TYR A 139 0.56 -8.56 -14.93
N ASP A 140 0.28 -9.55 -15.77
CA ASP A 140 -1.06 -10.08 -16.06
C ASP A 140 -2.06 -9.03 -16.54
N THR A 141 -3.01 -8.62 -15.71
CA THR A 141 -4.06 -7.65 -16.08
C THR A 141 -4.00 -6.38 -15.24
N ALA A 142 -2.84 -6.10 -14.63
CA ALA A 142 -2.67 -4.94 -13.77
C ALA A 142 -2.88 -3.64 -14.55
N GLU A 143 -3.37 -2.62 -13.85
CA GLU A 143 -3.52 -1.27 -14.38
C GLU A 143 -2.62 -0.31 -13.60
N VAL A 144 -1.77 0.44 -14.31
CA VAL A 144 -0.82 1.38 -13.72
C VAL A 144 -1.05 2.78 -14.28
N HIS A 145 -1.29 3.75 -13.40
CA HIS A 145 -1.24 5.18 -13.70
C HIS A 145 0.07 5.73 -13.16
N ALA A 146 0.94 6.23 -14.03
CA ALA A 146 2.24 6.75 -13.67
C ALA A 146 2.41 8.21 -14.12
N THR A 147 2.95 9.04 -13.24
CA THR A 147 3.20 10.49 -13.42
C THR A 147 4.55 10.85 -12.79
N ASP A 148 4.98 12.10 -12.97
CA ASP A 148 6.28 12.62 -12.55
C ASP A 148 7.44 11.76 -13.05
N LYS A 149 8.25 11.18 -12.16
CA LYS A 149 9.45 10.38 -12.51
C LYS A 149 9.21 8.88 -12.36
N ALA A 150 7.96 8.44 -12.26
CA ALA A 150 7.64 7.05 -12.00
C ALA A 150 8.13 6.16 -13.15
N VAL A 151 8.65 4.99 -12.81
CA VAL A 151 9.20 4.02 -13.76
C VAL A 151 8.36 2.75 -13.72
N VAL A 152 7.87 2.31 -14.87
CA VAL A 152 7.02 1.12 -14.99
C VAL A 152 7.70 0.06 -15.85
N ASN A 153 7.88 -1.15 -15.32
CA ASN A 153 8.22 -2.34 -16.09
C ASN A 153 6.95 -3.17 -16.24
N ALA A 154 6.48 -3.38 -17.47
CA ALA A 154 5.20 -4.02 -17.74
C ALA A 154 5.35 -5.22 -18.67
N ALA A 155 4.64 -6.29 -18.35
CA ALA A 155 4.47 -7.47 -19.20
C ALA A 155 3.04 -8.01 -19.12
N GLY A 156 2.71 -8.99 -19.96
CA GLY A 156 1.36 -9.57 -20.02
C GLY A 156 0.33 -8.59 -20.59
N LYS A 157 -0.93 -8.74 -20.22
CA LYS A 157 -2.04 -7.86 -20.66
C LYS A 157 -2.15 -6.59 -19.79
N THR A 158 -1.04 -6.13 -19.22
CA THR A 158 -0.97 -4.95 -18.37
C THR A 158 -1.37 -3.70 -19.16
N ARG A 159 -2.09 -2.79 -18.50
CA ARG A 159 -2.46 -1.48 -19.03
C ARG A 159 -1.69 -0.40 -18.28
N VAL A 160 -0.89 0.40 -19.00
CA VAL A 160 -0.10 1.49 -18.43
C VAL A 160 -0.59 2.82 -19.00
N ILE A 161 -0.83 3.79 -18.13
CA ILE A 161 -1.22 5.16 -18.49
C ILE A 161 -0.08 6.06 -18.00
N LEU A 162 0.64 6.65 -18.95
CA LEU A 162 1.78 7.53 -18.68
C LEU A 162 1.41 9.00 -18.82
N HIS A 163 1.84 9.79 -17.83
CA HIS A 163 1.78 11.24 -17.78
C HIS A 163 3.15 11.84 -17.46
N ASP A 164 3.34 13.10 -17.84
CA ASP A 164 4.55 13.89 -17.53
C ASP A 164 5.86 13.18 -17.94
N ASP A 165 6.84 13.12 -17.05
CA ASP A 165 8.15 12.51 -17.30
C ASP A 165 8.17 10.98 -16.99
N ALA A 166 7.01 10.38 -16.72
CA ALA A 166 6.95 8.97 -16.36
C ALA A 166 7.37 8.10 -17.54
N THR A 167 8.08 7.01 -17.25
CA THR A 167 8.64 6.12 -18.28
C THR A 167 8.11 4.71 -18.14
N ALA A 168 8.06 3.97 -19.25
CA ALA A 168 7.75 2.54 -19.22
C ALA A 168 8.69 1.69 -20.08
N THR A 169 9.08 0.53 -19.57
CA THR A 169 9.54 -0.58 -20.37
C THR A 169 8.38 -1.56 -20.57
N ALA A 170 8.02 -1.85 -21.81
CA ALA A 170 6.87 -2.70 -22.13
C ALA A 170 7.28 -3.93 -22.94
N GLU A 171 6.83 -5.09 -22.49
CA GLU A 171 6.96 -6.36 -23.21
C GLU A 171 5.67 -6.70 -23.99
N ARG A 172 5.62 -7.90 -24.59
CA ARG A 172 4.49 -8.38 -25.38
C ARG A 172 3.18 -8.37 -24.58
N GLY A 173 2.15 -7.79 -25.19
CA GLY A 173 0.78 -7.78 -24.67
C GLY A 173 0.40 -6.50 -23.91
N VAL A 174 1.39 -5.67 -23.57
CA VAL A 174 1.16 -4.44 -22.80
C VAL A 174 0.47 -3.40 -23.67
N THR A 175 -0.51 -2.71 -23.09
CA THR A 175 -1.14 -1.54 -23.69
C THR A 175 -0.67 -0.28 -22.97
N VAL A 176 -0.02 0.64 -23.69
CA VAL A 176 0.44 1.93 -23.13
C VAL A 176 -0.35 3.09 -23.72
N LEU A 177 -0.89 3.93 -22.83
CA LEU A 177 -1.78 5.05 -23.12
C LEU A 177 -1.29 6.33 -22.41
N GLY A 178 -2.00 7.43 -22.64
CA GLY A 178 -1.75 8.71 -21.97
C GLY A 178 -0.90 9.69 -22.79
N PRO A 179 -0.78 10.95 -22.33
CA PRO A 179 0.03 11.97 -22.99
C PRO A 179 1.53 11.62 -22.99
N GLY A 180 2.02 11.01 -21.91
CA GLY A 180 3.42 10.58 -21.74
C GLY A 180 3.77 9.25 -22.43
N ARG A 181 2.85 8.63 -23.19
CA ARG A 181 3.05 7.30 -23.81
C ARG A 181 4.26 7.17 -24.74
N HIS A 182 4.85 8.28 -25.16
CA HIS A 182 6.05 8.31 -26.00
C HIS A 182 7.33 8.02 -25.20
N ASN A 183 7.29 8.09 -23.86
CA ASN A 183 8.37 7.73 -22.94
C ASN A 183 8.48 6.20 -22.72
N ILE A 184 8.23 5.44 -23.78
CA ILE A 184 8.19 3.98 -23.76
C ILE A 184 9.42 3.39 -24.43
N THR A 185 9.99 2.36 -23.81
CA THR A 185 10.93 1.43 -24.42
C THR A 185 10.24 0.08 -24.60
N VAL A 186 10.10 -0.37 -25.84
CA VAL A 186 9.50 -1.68 -26.14
C VAL A 186 10.61 -2.73 -26.18
N ARG A 187 10.44 -3.84 -25.45
CA ARG A 187 11.33 -5.01 -25.49
C ARG A 187 10.68 -6.15 -26.27
N SER A 188 11.47 -6.80 -27.12
CA SER A 188 11.07 -7.90 -28.01
C SER A 188 11.05 -9.25 -27.32
#